data_AF-A0A8S9Y564-F1
#
_entry.id   AF-A0A8S9Y564-F1
#
_cell.length_a   1.000
_cell.length_b   1.000
_cell.length_c   1.000
_cell.angle_alpha   90.00
_cell.angle_beta   90.00
_cell.angle_gamma   90.00
#
_symmetry.space_group_name_H-M   'P 1'
#
loop_
_entity.id
_entity.type
_entity.pdbx_description
1 polymer ?
#
loop_
_entity_poly.entity_id
_entity_poly.type
_entity_poly.pdbx_seq_one_letter_code
_entity_poly.pdbx_strand_id
1 'polypeptide(L)'
;MDVSTHDAGIFRGTEFIEQLRRLCEYTANRYVLYGDAAYPISEFLLKLYPQTTADVDAMNFNRSMSAVRQAVDWGFEKVVREWAFVDFHKNLKVMKQDVPNIYKVACLLANCHSCLYGSQISQFFNVHPPTLQQYLQL
;
A
#
# COMPACT_ATOMS: atom_id res chain seq x y z
N MET A 1 6.04 -21.79 10.74
CA MET A 1 6.77 -20.51 10.76
C MET A 1 6.21 -19.68 11.88
N ASP A 2 7.09 -19.17 12.72
CA ASP A 2 6.77 -18.42 13.92
C ASP A 2 6.18 -17.05 13.54
N VAL A 3 5.11 -16.63 14.24
CA VAL A 3 4.23 -15.51 13.87
C VAL A 3 4.80 -14.15 14.35
N SER A 4 6.12 -14.02 14.38
CA SER A 4 6.83 -12.81 14.83
C SER A 4 7.91 -12.36 13.84
N THR A 5 7.81 -12.78 12.58
CA THR A 5 8.66 -12.18 11.54
C THR A 5 8.13 -10.78 11.26
N HIS A 6 8.83 -9.76 11.76
CA HIS A 6 8.53 -8.36 11.43
C HIS A 6 8.39 -8.17 9.91
N ASP A 7 7.53 -7.25 9.46
CA ASP A 7 7.27 -7.00 8.03
C ASP A 7 8.55 -6.78 7.22
N ALA A 8 9.54 -6.11 7.84
CA ALA A 8 10.87 -5.92 7.25
C ALA A 8 11.63 -7.24 7.00
N GLY A 9 11.42 -8.26 7.83
CA GLY A 9 11.96 -9.60 7.65
C GLY A 9 11.30 -10.35 6.50
N ILE A 10 9.98 -10.26 6.36
CA ILE A 10 9.24 -10.81 5.21
C ILE A 10 9.73 -10.13 3.92
N PHE A 11 9.84 -8.80 3.93
CA PHE A 11 10.31 -8.01 2.81
C PHE A 11 11.73 -8.38 2.36
N ARG A 12 12.66 -8.57 3.31
CA ARG A 12 14.02 -9.05 2.98
C ARG A 12 14.03 -10.44 2.36
N GLY A 13 13.07 -11.28 2.71
CA GLY A 13 12.89 -12.60 2.09
C GLY A 13 12.30 -12.55 0.67
N THR A 14 11.88 -11.37 0.19
CA THR A 14 11.40 -11.18 -1.18
C THR A 14 12.50 -10.70 -2.11
N GLU A 15 12.37 -11.00 -3.41
CA GLU A 15 13.25 -10.45 -4.45
C GLU A 15 12.81 -9.05 -4.92
N PHE A 16 11.98 -8.36 -4.15
CA PHE A 16 11.28 -7.16 -4.61
C PHE A 16 12.25 -6.02 -4.97
N ILE A 17 13.31 -5.81 -4.19
CA ILE A 17 14.35 -4.81 -4.49
C ILE A 17 15.07 -5.13 -5.80
N GLU A 18 15.36 -6.40 -6.06
CA GLU A 18 16.02 -6.83 -7.31
C GLU A 18 15.09 -6.71 -8.51
N GLN A 19 13.78 -6.97 -8.33
CA GLN A 19 12.78 -6.70 -9.36
C GLN A 19 12.69 -5.20 -9.68
N LEU A 20 12.72 -4.34 -8.66
CA LEU A 20 12.68 -2.89 -8.83
C LEU A 20 13.96 -2.36 -9.50
N ARG A 21 15.13 -2.92 -9.15
CA ARG A 21 16.40 -2.63 -9.80
C ARG A 21 16.31 -2.95 -11.29
N ARG A 22 15.88 -4.17 -11.65
CA ARG A 22 15.66 -4.56 -13.05
C ARG A 22 14.69 -3.64 -13.77
N LEU A 23 13.57 -3.27 -13.13
CA LEU A 23 12.63 -2.32 -13.72
C LEU A 23 13.30 -1.00 -14.08
N CYS A 24 14.10 -0.44 -13.17
CA CYS A 24 14.81 0.83 -13.38
C CYS A 24 15.92 0.74 -14.44
N GLU A 25 16.47 -0.43 -14.71
CA GLU A 25 17.43 -0.64 -15.81
C GLU A 25 16.76 -0.53 -17.19
N TYR A 26 15.49 -0.92 -17.27
CA TYR A 26 14.73 -0.94 -18.53
C TYR A 26 13.80 0.27 -18.71
N THR A 27 13.76 1.20 -17.76
CA THR A 27 12.91 2.40 -17.82
C THR A 27 13.74 3.68 -17.70
N ALA A 28 13.34 4.74 -18.41
CA ALA A 28 13.97 6.05 -18.27
C ALA A 28 13.79 6.67 -16.87
N ASN A 29 12.76 6.23 -16.14
CA ASN A 29 12.47 6.69 -14.79
C ASN A 29 13.13 5.79 -13.74
N ARG A 30 13.69 6.41 -12.70
CA ARG A 30 14.14 5.71 -11.51
C ARG A 30 13.00 5.65 -10.50
N TYR A 31 12.59 4.44 -10.14
CA TYR A 31 11.56 4.18 -9.13
C TYR A 31 12.18 3.89 -7.78
N VAL A 32 11.55 4.36 -6.71
CA VAL A 32 11.98 4.17 -5.33
C VAL A 32 10.76 3.90 -4.47
N LEU A 33 10.87 2.94 -3.56
CA LEU A 33 9.80 2.64 -2.61
C LEU A 33 9.80 3.63 -1.46
N TYR A 34 8.60 3.92 -0.98
CA TYR A 34 8.42 4.65 0.26
C TYR A 34 7.86 3.70 1.32
N GLY A 35 8.72 3.34 2.27
CA GLY A 35 8.43 2.40 3.34
C GLY A 35 8.09 3.07 4.66
N ASP A 36 7.47 2.29 5.55
CA ASP A 36 7.29 2.69 6.94
C ASP A 36 8.63 2.79 7.69
N ALA A 37 8.62 3.43 8.86
CA ALA A 37 9.79 3.66 9.72
C ALA A 37 10.56 2.37 10.06
N ALA A 38 9.86 1.23 10.12
CA ALA A 38 10.40 -0.10 10.37
C ALA A 38 11.35 -0.61 9.26
N TYR A 39 11.27 -0.04 8.06
CA TYR A 39 12.12 -0.44 6.94
C TYR A 39 13.48 0.27 6.97
N PRO A 40 14.57 -0.40 6.55
CA PRO A 40 15.86 0.24 6.39
C PRO A 40 15.88 1.17 5.17
N ILE A 41 16.62 2.28 5.26
CA ILE A 41 16.87 3.13 4.10
C ILE A 41 17.86 2.41 3.17
N SER A 42 17.61 2.45 1.87
CA SER A 42 18.50 1.92 0.83
C SER A 42 18.37 2.71 -0.47
N GLU A 43 19.15 2.31 -1.48
CA GLU A 43 19.11 2.87 -2.83
C GLU A 43 17.68 2.94 -3.44
N PHE A 44 16.83 1.96 -3.11
CA PHE A 44 15.49 1.80 -3.65
C PHE A 44 14.40 1.85 -2.58
N LEU A 45 14.73 2.24 -1.34
CA LEU A 45 13.79 2.31 -0.23
C LEU A 45 14.05 3.55 0.63
N LEU A 46 13.13 4.48 0.57
CA LEU A 46 13.10 5.70 1.39
C LEU A 46 12.09 5.54 2.52
N LYS A 47 12.23 6.38 3.54
CA LYS A 47 11.26 6.54 4.62
C LYS A 47 11.23 7.98 5.08
N LEU A 48 10.32 8.29 6.00
CA LEU A 48 10.24 9.60 6.64
C LEU A 48 11.60 10.02 7.22
N TYR A 49 11.93 11.30 7.06
CA TYR A 49 12.97 11.94 7.87
C TYR A 49 12.56 11.93 9.35
N PRO A 50 13.52 11.97 10.29
CA PRO A 50 13.21 12.09 11.71
C PRO A 50 12.28 13.29 11.97
N GLN A 51 11.25 13.10 12.81
CA GLN A 51 10.30 14.18 13.16
C GLN A 51 10.98 15.36 13.88
N THR A 52 12.18 15.13 14.43
CA THR A 52 13.03 16.14 15.07
C THR A 52 13.91 16.91 14.08
N THR A 53 13.79 16.66 12.77
CA THR A 53 14.57 17.39 11.76
C THR A 53 14.23 18.88 11.81
N ALA A 54 15.24 19.75 11.67
CA ALA A 54 15.06 21.19 11.51
C ALA A 54 15.12 21.64 10.03
N ASP A 55 15.42 20.70 9.13
CA ASP A 55 15.49 20.94 7.69
C ASP A 55 14.07 21.13 7.10
N VAL A 56 13.85 22.31 6.53
CA VAL A 56 12.58 22.71 5.93
C VAL A 56 12.21 21.80 4.75
N ASP A 57 13.18 21.38 3.95
CA ASP A 57 12.92 20.51 2.79
C ASP A 57 12.52 19.11 3.26
N ALA A 58 13.19 18.58 4.29
CA ALA A 58 12.81 17.32 4.93
C ALA A 58 11.40 17.38 5.54
N MET A 59 11.02 18.49 6.17
CA MET A 59 9.66 18.70 6.69
C MET A 59 8.61 18.73 5.56
N ASN A 60 8.90 19.45 4.47
CA ASN A 60 8.01 19.54 3.31
C ASN A 60 7.85 18.18 2.61
N PHE A 61 8.94 17.41 2.52
CA PHE A 61 8.91 16.03 2.04
C PHE A 61 8.03 15.15 2.92
N ASN A 62 8.26 15.14 4.24
CA ASN A 62 7.46 14.36 5.19
C ASN A 62 5.97 14.72 5.10
N ARG A 63 5.62 16.00 4.98
CA ARG A 63 4.24 16.46 4.84
C ARG A 63 3.59 15.89 3.58
N SER A 64 4.28 16.01 2.44
CA SER A 64 3.78 15.50 1.15
C SER A 64 3.59 13.99 1.18
N MET A 65 4.56 13.26 1.72
CA MET A 65 4.49 11.80 1.77
C MET A 65 3.52 11.26 2.83
N SER A 66 3.25 12.02 3.90
CA SER A 66 2.25 11.62 4.90
C SER A 66 0.83 11.58 4.32
N ALA A 67 0.48 12.52 3.43
CA ALA A 67 -0.82 12.51 2.76
C ALA A 67 -0.99 11.26 1.87
N VAL A 68 0.04 10.91 1.11
CA VAL A 68 0.04 9.70 0.27
C VAL A 68 -0.09 8.44 1.12
N ARG A 69 0.64 8.37 2.25
CA ARG A 69 0.52 7.25 3.19
C ARG A 69 -0.88 7.13 3.80
N GLN A 70 -1.48 8.24 4.22
CA GLN A 70 -2.86 8.25 4.74
C GLN A 70 -3.85 7.69 3.72
N ALA A 71 -3.67 8.00 2.43
CA ALA A 71 -4.47 7.44 1.35
C ALA A 71 -4.40 5.90 1.31
N VAL A 72 -3.19 5.35 1.48
CA VAL A 72 -2.95 3.90 1.52
C VAL A 72 -3.62 3.28 2.74
N ASP A 73 -3.46 3.89 3.92
CA ASP A 73 -4.06 3.41 5.17
C ASP A 73 -5.61 3.40 5.08
N TRP A 74 -6.23 4.44 4.51
CA TRP A 74 -7.68 4.47 4.25
C TRP A 74 -8.12 3.39 3.25
N GLY A 75 -7.25 3.01 2.31
CA GLY A 75 -7.49 1.90 1.39
C GLY A 75 -7.60 0.56 2.11
N PHE A 76 -6.63 0.27 3.00
CA PHE A 76 -6.66 -0.91 3.85
C PHE A 76 -7.90 -0.94 4.76
N GLU A 77 -8.17 0.19 5.42
CA GLU A 77 -9.34 0.33 6.29
C GLU A 77 -10.64 0.09 5.52
N LYS A 78 -10.76 0.60 4.29
CA LYS A 78 -11.96 0.38 3.46
C LYS A 78 -12.14 -1.10 3.17
N VAL A 79 -11.10 -1.83 2.76
CA VAL A 79 -11.24 -3.27 2.44
C VAL A 79 -11.74 -4.04 3.66
N VAL A 80 -11.16 -3.80 4.83
CA VAL A 80 -11.59 -4.45 6.09
C VAL A 80 -13.02 -4.07 6.47
N ARG A 81 -13.38 -2.79 6.34
CA ARG A 81 -14.71 -2.29 6.69
C ARG A 81 -15.81 -2.85 5.80
N GLU A 82 -15.61 -2.89 4.48
CA GLU A 82 -16.60 -3.47 3.55
C GLU A 82 -16.67 -5.00 3.69
N TRP A 83 -15.54 -5.63 4.01
CA TRP A 83 -15.37 -7.08 3.94
C TRP A 83 -14.78 -7.64 5.23
N ALA A 84 -15.52 -7.55 6.35
CA ALA A 84 -15.05 -7.96 7.68
C ALA A 84 -14.46 -9.39 7.76
N PHE A 85 -14.86 -10.28 6.83
CA PHE A 85 -14.30 -11.62 6.75
C PHE A 85 -12.78 -11.64 6.47
N VAL A 86 -12.24 -10.62 5.79
CA VAL A 86 -10.80 -10.50 5.49
C VAL A 86 -9.94 -10.19 6.71
N ASP A 87 -10.56 -9.75 7.81
CA ASP A 87 -9.90 -9.46 9.10
C ASP A 87 -10.15 -10.56 10.15
N PHE A 88 -10.85 -11.64 9.77
CA PHE A 88 -11.17 -12.72 10.69
C PHE A 88 -10.00 -13.72 10.85
N HIS A 89 -8.98 -13.29 11.60
CA HIS A 89 -7.74 -14.04 11.88
C HIS A 89 -7.94 -15.45 12.47
N LYS A 90 -9.08 -15.72 13.11
CA LYS A 90 -9.40 -17.07 13.62
C LYS A 90 -9.64 -18.08 12.49
N ASN A 91 -10.14 -17.61 11.34
CA ASN A 91 -10.40 -18.42 10.16
C ASN A 91 -9.26 -18.29 9.14
N LEU A 92 -8.89 -17.05 8.80
CA LEU A 92 -7.85 -16.74 7.80
C LEU A 92 -6.46 -17.06 8.33
N LYS A 93 -5.99 -18.27 8.00
CA LYS A 93 -4.63 -18.71 8.32
C LYS A 93 -3.85 -18.84 7.03
N VAL A 94 -2.77 -18.05 6.93
CA VAL A 94 -1.79 -18.17 5.86
C VAL A 94 -1.32 -19.63 5.78
N MET A 95 -1.24 -20.19 4.57
CA MET A 95 -0.97 -21.61 4.26
C MET A 95 -2.12 -22.61 4.50
N LYS A 96 -3.24 -22.21 5.10
CA LYS A 96 -4.42 -23.10 5.27
C LYS A 96 -5.59 -22.70 4.39
N GLN A 97 -5.63 -21.43 3.99
CA GLN A 97 -6.59 -20.88 3.06
C GLN A 97 -5.87 -20.02 2.04
N ASP A 98 -6.54 -19.77 0.92
CA ASP A 98 -6.07 -18.87 -0.11
C ASP A 98 -6.32 -17.41 0.29
N VAL A 99 -5.72 -17.01 1.41
CA VAL A 99 -5.76 -15.65 1.96
C VAL A 99 -5.37 -14.60 0.90
N PRO A 100 -4.31 -14.82 0.08
CA PRO A 100 -3.93 -13.85 -0.95
C PRO A 100 -5.03 -13.59 -1.97
N ASN A 101 -5.68 -14.62 -2.52
CA ASN A 101 -6.73 -14.42 -3.52
C ASN A 101 -8.03 -13.89 -2.91
N ILE A 102 -8.37 -14.35 -1.70
CA ILE A 102 -9.47 -13.77 -0.92
C ILE A 102 -9.30 -12.25 -0.78
N TYR A 103 -8.11 -11.81 -0.36
CA TYR A 103 -7.83 -10.39 -0.17
C TYR A 103 -7.84 -9.61 -1.49
N LYS A 104 -7.29 -10.17 -2.58
CA LYS A 104 -7.35 -9.55 -3.91
C LYS A 104 -8.79 -9.35 -4.40
N VAL A 105 -9.66 -10.33 -4.21
CA VAL A 105 -11.08 -10.22 -4.57
C VAL A 105 -11.76 -9.14 -3.72
N ALA A 106 -11.48 -9.09 -2.42
CA ALA A 106 -12.01 -8.05 -1.54
C ALA A 106 -11.54 -6.64 -1.98
N CYS A 107 -10.27 -6.47 -2.35
CA CYS A 107 -9.77 -5.21 -2.94
C CYS A 107 -10.50 -4.85 -4.24
N LEU A 108 -10.68 -5.81 -5.14
CA LEU A 108 -11.40 -5.58 -6.40
C LEU A 108 -12.82 -5.09 -6.15
N LEU A 109 -13.56 -5.76 -5.26
CA LEU A 109 -14.93 -5.39 -4.90
C LEU A 109 -14.98 -4.05 -4.15
N ALA A 110 -14.01 -3.75 -3.30
CA ALA A 110 -13.89 -2.44 -2.62
C ALA A 110 -13.64 -1.30 -3.63
N ASN A 111 -12.87 -1.55 -4.69
CA ASN A 111 -12.66 -0.60 -5.78
C ASN A 111 -13.94 -0.40 -6.60
N CYS A 112 -14.68 -1.47 -6.90
CA CYS A 112 -16.00 -1.36 -7.53
C CYS A 112 -16.97 -0.53 -6.68
N HIS A 113 -16.99 -0.75 -5.36
CA HIS A 113 -17.76 0.07 -4.43
C HIS A 113 -17.31 1.54 -4.47
N SER A 114 -16.00 1.81 -4.54
CA SER A 114 -15.49 3.18 -4.69
C SER A 114 -15.93 3.84 -6.00
N CYS A 115 -16.03 3.08 -7.09
CA CYS A 115 -16.53 3.60 -8.37
C CYS A 115 -18.01 4.01 -8.30
N LEU A 116 -18.82 3.25 -7.56
CA LEU A 116 -20.27 3.49 -7.45
C LEU A 116 -20.63 4.57 -6.44
N TYR A 117 -19.92 4.63 -5.31
CA TYR A 117 -20.31 5.43 -4.15
C TYR A 117 -19.25 6.44 -3.71
N GLY A 118 -18.10 6.46 -4.38
CA GLY A 118 -16.93 7.21 -3.93
C GLY A 118 -16.22 6.56 -2.75
N SER A 119 -15.20 7.27 -2.28
CA SER A 119 -14.35 6.88 -1.16
C SER A 119 -13.84 8.12 -0.41
N GLN A 120 -13.38 7.91 0.83
CA GLN A 120 -12.68 8.94 1.59
C GLN A 120 -11.45 9.47 0.84
N ILE A 121 -10.73 8.58 0.14
CA ILE A 121 -9.57 8.94 -0.69
C ILE A 121 -10.00 9.91 -1.80
N SER A 122 -11.01 9.56 -2.60
CA SER A 122 -11.51 10.44 -3.68
C SER A 122 -11.95 11.81 -3.16
N GLN A 123 -12.58 11.87 -1.99
CA GLN A 123 -13.01 13.14 -1.40
C GLN A 123 -11.81 13.97 -0.93
N PHE A 124 -10.86 13.35 -0.23
CA PHE A 124 -9.68 14.05 0.30
C PHE A 124 -8.78 14.62 -0.80
N PHE A 125 -8.52 13.85 -1.86
CA PHE A 125 -7.70 14.31 -2.99
C PHE A 125 -8.50 15.08 -4.04
N ASN A 126 -9.82 15.23 -3.86
CA ASN A 126 -10.73 15.83 -4.83
C ASN A 126 -10.59 15.21 -6.24
N VAL A 127 -10.60 13.88 -6.31
CA VAL A 127 -10.48 13.10 -7.54
C VAL A 127 -11.73 12.27 -7.73
N HIS A 128 -12.39 12.40 -8.88
CA HIS A 128 -13.54 11.57 -9.21
C HIS A 128 -13.09 10.14 -9.53
N PRO A 129 -13.72 9.11 -8.93
CA PRO A 129 -13.43 7.73 -9.29
C PRO A 129 -13.90 7.46 -10.74
N PRO A 130 -13.28 6.51 -11.45
CA PRO A 130 -13.78 6.07 -12.74
C PRO A 130 -15.17 5.44 -12.58
N THR A 131 -15.93 5.35 -13.68
CA THR A 131 -17.16 4.56 -13.67
C THR A 131 -16.83 3.08 -13.47
N LEU A 132 -17.81 2.30 -12.97
CA LEU A 132 -17.62 0.87 -12.80
C LEU A 132 -17.22 0.17 -14.12
N GLN A 133 -17.82 0.60 -15.23
CA GLN A 133 -17.52 0.09 -16.56
C GLN A 133 -16.07 0.39 -16.98
N GLN A 134 -15.61 1.63 -16.77
CA GLN A 134 -14.22 2.02 -17.07
C GLN A 134 -13.22 1.23 -16.23
N TYR A 135 -13.51 1.01 -14.95
CA TYR A 135 -12.63 0.28 -14.05
C TYR A 135 -12.53 -1.21 -14.41
N LEU A 136 -13.67 -1.85 -14.72
CA LEU A 136 -13.71 -3.27 -15.09
C LEU A 136 -13.34 -3.54 -16.55
N GLN A 137 -13.16 -2.50 -17.37
CA GLN A 137 -12.88 -2.60 -18.80
C GLN A 137 -13.96 -3.42 -19.55
N LEU A 138 -15.23 -3.17 -19.23
CA LEU A 138 -16.41 -3.84 -19.80
C LEU A 138 -17.11 -3.03 -20.90
#